data_AF-A0A3M2BZL4-F1
#
_entry.id   AF-A0A3M2BZL4-F1
#
_cell.length_a   1.000
_cell.length_b   1.000
_cell.length_c   1.000
_cell.angle_alpha   90.00
_cell.angle_beta   90.00
_cell.angle_gamma   90.00
#
_symmetry.space_group_name_H-M   'P 1'
#
loop_
_entity.id
_entity.type
_entity.pdbx_description
1 polymer ?
#
loop_
_entity_poly.entity_id
_entity_poly.type
_entity_poly.pdbx_seq_one_letter_code
_entity_poly.pdbx_strand_id
1 'polypeptide(L)'
;MTISTARWLGRRLSSGAFDAEVGRLICFAGALSVLVLGFWKIGDVATTEAALVLGVLLLLAVALGCVILGQLLWLSHQVKRLQDESPPRQRR
;
A
#
# COMPACT_ATOMS: atom_id res chain seq x y z
N MET A 1 26.69 18.02 24.72
CA MET A 1 25.80 16.88 25.03
C MET A 1 24.52 17.01 24.19
N THR A 2 24.52 16.58 22.93
CA THR A 2 23.37 16.80 21.99
C THR A 2 23.23 15.67 20.96
N ILE A 3 23.63 14.44 21.29
CA ILE A 3 23.65 13.31 20.32
C ILE A 3 22.67 12.17 20.70
N SER A 4 21.97 12.23 21.86
CA SER A 4 21.11 11.10 22.28
C SER A 4 19.70 11.09 21.66
N THR A 5 19.18 12.22 21.17
CA THR A 5 17.81 12.30 20.63
C THR A 5 17.69 11.66 19.24
N ALA A 6 18.70 11.80 18.38
CA ALA A 6 18.72 11.17 17.05
C ALA A 6 18.74 9.64 17.11
N ARG A 7 19.46 9.06 18.08
CA ARG A 7 19.55 7.60 18.27
C ARG A 7 18.27 6.99 18.85
N TRP A 8 17.46 7.79 19.54
CA TRP A 8 16.19 7.35 20.12
C TRP A 8 15.05 7.42 19.09
N LEU A 9 15.01 8.46 18.24
CA LEU A 9 14.10 8.51 17.08
C LEU A 9 14.38 7.35 16.11
N GLY A 10 15.65 7.07 15.80
CA GLY A 10 16.03 5.99 14.88
C GLY A 10 15.75 4.56 15.36
N ARG A 11 15.56 4.34 16.68
CA ARG A 11 15.24 3.02 17.25
C ARG A 11 13.74 2.75 17.38
N ARG A 12 12.90 3.79 17.41
CA ARG A 12 11.42 3.66 17.45
C ARG A 12 10.73 3.87 16.09
N LEU A 13 11.46 4.35 15.09
CA LEU A 13 11.14 4.15 13.67
C LEU A 13 11.36 2.66 13.33
N SER A 14 10.45 1.85 13.87
CA SER A 14 10.33 0.42 13.71
C SER A 14 10.51 0.05 12.25
N SER A 15 11.53 -0.74 11.95
CA SER A 15 11.79 -1.30 10.62
C SER A 15 10.51 -1.87 9.98
N GLY A 16 9.63 -2.52 10.74
CA GLY A 16 8.37 -3.04 10.22
C GLY A 16 7.26 -2.01 10.00
N ALA A 17 7.20 -0.94 10.78
CA ALA A 17 6.20 0.12 10.60
C ALA A 17 6.53 1.01 9.41
N PHE A 18 7.82 1.30 9.24
CA PHE A 18 8.33 2.05 8.10
C PHE A 18 8.14 1.25 6.80
N ASP A 19 8.45 -0.04 6.81
CA ASP A 19 8.31 -0.91 5.65
C ASP A 19 6.83 -1.07 5.21
N ALA A 20 5.90 -1.21 6.17
CA ALA A 20 4.47 -1.24 5.87
C ALA A 20 3.95 0.08 5.27
N GLU A 21 4.40 1.24 5.79
CA GLU A 21 3.98 2.55 5.30
C GLU A 21 4.57 2.84 3.90
N VAL A 22 5.84 2.48 3.68
CA VAL A 22 6.49 2.56 2.37
C VAL A 22 5.79 1.63 1.36
N GLY A 23 5.50 0.38 1.74
CA GLY A 23 4.77 -0.57 0.90
C GLY A 23 3.37 -0.08 0.51
N ARG A 24 2.65 0.54 1.46
CA ARG A 24 1.36 1.19 1.20
C ARG A 24 1.53 2.37 0.22
N LEU A 25 2.52 3.23 0.43
CA LEU A 25 2.77 4.38 -0.43
C LEU A 25 3.11 3.95 -1.87
N ILE A 26 3.92 2.90 -2.03
CA ILE A 26 4.24 2.30 -3.33
C ILE A 26 2.98 1.73 -4.00
N CYS A 27 2.11 1.06 -3.26
CA CYS A 27 0.85 0.55 -3.82
C CYS A 27 -0.06 1.68 -4.33
N PHE A 28 -0.16 2.80 -3.59
CA PHE A 28 -0.93 3.97 -4.04
C PHE A 28 -0.28 4.65 -5.25
N ALA A 29 1.03 4.85 -5.24
CA ALA A 29 1.76 5.42 -6.37
C ALA A 29 1.65 4.53 -7.62
N GLY A 30 1.71 3.20 -7.44
CA GLY A 30 1.50 2.21 -8.49
C GLY A 30 0.10 2.28 -9.06
N ALA A 31 -0.94 2.32 -8.20
CA ALA A 31 -2.32 2.46 -8.64
C ALA A 31 -2.53 3.72 -9.50
N LEU A 32 -1.98 4.85 -9.05
CA LEU A 32 -2.07 6.13 -9.77
C LEU A 32 -1.34 6.05 -11.12
N SER A 33 -0.15 5.45 -11.14
CA SER A 33 0.66 5.29 -12.35
C SER A 33 -0.06 4.40 -13.38
N VAL A 34 -0.64 3.28 -12.93
CA VAL A 34 -1.46 2.41 -13.79
C VAL A 34 -2.64 3.18 -14.36
N LEU A 35 -3.32 3.99 -13.54
CA LEU A 35 -4.45 4.79 -13.99
C LEU A 35 -4.07 5.77 -15.09
N VAL A 36 -3.01 6.55 -14.87
CA VAL A 36 -2.52 7.57 -15.81
C VAL A 36 -2.06 6.93 -17.12
N LEU A 37 -1.21 5.91 -17.04
CA LEU A 37 -0.70 5.21 -18.24
C LEU A 37 -1.81 4.50 -19.00
N GLY A 38 -2.75 3.90 -18.28
CA GLY A 38 -3.86 3.18 -18.88
C GLY A 38 -4.84 4.11 -19.60
N PHE A 39 -5.22 5.24 -19.00
CA PHE A 39 -6.04 6.24 -19.69
C PHE A 39 -5.32 6.87 -20.89
N TRP A 40 -4.03 7.17 -20.75
CA TRP A 40 -3.24 7.66 -21.88
C TRP A 40 -3.26 6.66 -23.04
N LYS A 41 -3.05 5.38 -22.75
CA LYS A 41 -3.01 4.34 -23.79
C LYS A 41 -4.39 4.01 -24.37
N ILE A 42 -5.47 4.16 -23.59
CA ILE A 42 -6.84 4.04 -24.11
C ILE A 42 -7.18 5.19 -25.05
N GLY A 43 -6.70 6.41 -24.76
CA GLY A 43 -6.93 7.59 -25.62
C GLY A 43 -6.21 7.53 -26.97
N ASP A 44 -5.11 6.78 -27.07
CA ASP A 44 -4.30 6.67 -28.29
C ASP A 44 -4.74 5.54 -29.22
N VAL A 45 -5.48 4.54 -28.72
CA VAL A 45 -5.87 3.37 -29.51
C VAL A 45 -7.30 3.53 -30.03
N ALA A 46 -7.47 3.51 -31.36
CA ALA A 46 -8.77 3.37 -32.00
C ALA A 46 -9.41 2.03 -31.59
N THR A 47 -10.22 2.07 -30.54
CA THR A 47 -10.88 0.92 -29.93
C THR A 47 -12.37 0.97 -30.21
N THR A 48 -12.98 -0.20 -30.37
CA THR A 48 -14.45 -0.31 -30.40
C THR A 48 -15.02 0.07 -29.03
N GLU A 49 -16.25 0.59 -28.99
CA GLU A 49 -16.90 1.04 -27.74
C GLU A 49 -16.86 -0.03 -26.64
N ALA A 50 -17.11 -1.30 -27.00
CA ALA A 50 -17.06 -2.42 -26.07
C ALA A 50 -15.64 -2.66 -25.50
N ALA A 51 -14.60 -2.55 -26.32
CA ALA A 51 -13.21 -2.70 -25.88
C ALA A 51 -12.78 -1.54 -24.98
N LEU A 52 -13.33 -0.35 -25.21
CA LEU A 52 -13.07 0.85 -24.42
C LEU A 52 -13.70 0.70 -23.02
N VAL A 53 -14.96 0.26 -22.94
CA VAL A 53 -15.63 -0.03 -21.66
C VAL A 53 -14.92 -1.13 -20.88
N LEU A 54 -14.56 -2.24 -21.53
CA LEU A 54 -13.80 -3.33 -20.87
C LEU A 54 -12.41 -2.88 -20.42
N GLY A 55 -11.73 -2.07 -21.23
CA GLY A 55 -10.42 -1.51 -20.91
C GLY A 55 -10.46 -0.61 -19.67
N VAL A 56 -11.42 0.31 -19.61
CA VAL A 56 -11.63 1.18 -18.43
C VAL A 56 -12.01 0.37 -17.20
N LEU A 57 -12.91 -0.62 -17.35
CA LEU A 57 -13.33 -1.48 -16.23
C LEU A 57 -12.15 -2.27 -15.66
N LEU A 58 -11.30 -2.84 -16.52
CA LEU A 58 -10.10 -3.56 -16.12
C LEU A 58 -9.11 -2.63 -15.41
N LEU A 59 -8.91 -1.42 -15.95
CA LEU A 59 -8.04 -0.41 -15.35
C LEU A 59 -8.47 -0.03 -13.94
N LEU A 60 -9.78 0.17 -13.76
CA LEU A 60 -10.37 0.49 -12.47
C LEU A 60 -10.20 -0.68 -11.50
N ALA A 61 -10.42 -1.91 -11.97
CA ALA A 61 -10.26 -3.12 -11.16
C ALA A 61 -8.81 -3.30 -10.67
N VAL A 62 -7.82 -3.09 -11.54
CA VAL A 62 -6.40 -3.16 -11.17
C VAL A 62 -6.03 -2.07 -10.17
N ALA A 63 -6.47 -0.83 -10.40
CA ALA A 63 -6.23 0.27 -9.47
C ALA A 63 -6.86 0.01 -8.09
N LEU A 64 -8.10 -0.50 -8.06
CA LEU A 64 -8.77 -0.89 -6.83
C LEU A 64 -8.00 -2.00 -6.10
N GLY A 65 -7.51 -3.01 -6.84
CA GLY A 65 -6.69 -4.09 -6.30
C GLY A 65 -5.42 -3.59 -5.61
N CYS A 66 -4.71 -2.64 -6.24
CA CYS A 66 -3.54 -2.01 -5.62
C CYS A 66 -3.90 -1.24 -4.33
N VAL A 67 -5.03 -0.54 -4.30
CA VAL A 67 -5.50 0.15 -3.08
C VAL A 67 -5.83 -0.85 -1.98
N ILE A 68 -6.52 -1.95 -2.30
CA ILE A 68 -6.86 -3.01 -1.34
C ILE A 68 -5.58 -3.63 -0.76
N LEU A 69 -4.58 -3.93 -1.60
CA LEU A 69 -3.28 -4.43 -1.16
C LEU A 69 -2.57 -3.45 -0.22
N GLY A 70 -2.58 -2.15 -0.56
CA GLY A 70 -2.02 -1.11 0.30
C GLY A 70 -2.70 -1.04 1.68
N GLN A 71 -4.01 -1.22 1.73
CA GLN A 71 -4.76 -1.28 3.00
C GLN A 71 -4.50 -2.59 3.77
N LEU A 72 -4.33 -3.71 3.07
CA LEU A 72 -4.02 -5.00 3.68
C LEU A 72 -2.64 -4.98 4.37
N LEU A 73 -1.64 -4.36 3.75
CA LEU A 73 -0.33 -4.14 4.36
C LEU A 73 -0.45 -3.33 5.65
N TRP A 74 -1.22 -2.25 5.64
CA TRP A 74 -1.46 -1.44 6.83
C TRP A 74 -2.16 -2.24 7.94
N LEU A 75 -3.21 -3.00 7.60
CA LEU A 75 -3.95 -3.83 8.55
C LEU A 75 -3.06 -4.93 9.15
N SER A 76 -2.23 -5.60 8.34
CA SER A 76 -1.32 -6.64 8.80
C SER A 76 -0.33 -6.12 9.85
N HIS A 77 0.14 -4.89 9.67
CA HIS A 77 1.02 -4.24 10.62
C HIS A 77 0.29 -3.88 11.94
N GLN A 78 -0.96 -3.39 11.86
CA GLN A 78 -1.77 -3.12 13.05
C GLN A 78 -2.06 -4.40 13.85
N VAL A 79 -2.40 -5.49 13.18
CA VAL A 79 -2.64 -6.79 13.82
C VAL A 79 -1.38 -7.29 14.54
N LYS A 80 -0.22 -7.16 13.90
CA LYS A 80 1.06 -7.54 14.52
C LYS A 80 1.36 -6.71 15.77
N ARG A 81 1.09 -5.40 15.75
CA ARG A 81 1.23 -4.56 16.94
C ARG A 81 0.31 -5.00 18.09
N LEU A 82 -0.94 -5.32 17.79
CA LEU A 82 -1.89 -5.79 18.81
C LEU A 82 -1.47 -7.14 19.40
N GLN A 83 -0.87 -8.03 18.60
CA GLN A 83 -0.31 -9.29 19.10
C GLN A 83 0.90 -9.07 20.02
N ASP A 84 1.78 -8.12 19.67
CA ASP A 84 2.96 -7.80 20.49
C ASP A 84 2.60 -7.14 21.83
N GLU A 85 1.49 -6.38 21.89
CA GLU A 85 0.97 -5.79 23.14
C GLU A 85 0.10 -6.74 23.97
N SER A 86 -0.28 -7.90 23.42
CA SER A 86 -1.04 -8.91 24.14
C SER A 86 -0.15 -9.63 25.17
N PRO A 87 -0.50 -9.68 26.47
CA PRO A 87 0.30 -10.39 27.46
C PRO A 87 0.38 -11.88 27.08
N PRO A 88 1.51 -12.57 27.38
CA PRO A 88 1.65 -13.97 27.07
C PRO A 88 0.50 -14.73 27.75
N ARG A 89 -0.30 -15.45 26.95
CA ARG A 89 -1.26 -16.43 27.49
C ARG A 89 -0.47 -17.34 28.41
N GLN A 90 -0.65 -17.16 29.72
CA GLN A 90 -0.27 -18.16 30.71
C GLN A 90 -1.01 -19.44 30.31
N ARG A 91 -0.33 -20.31 29.58
CA ARG A 91 -0.73 -21.72 29.45
C ARG A 91 -0.63 -22.30 30.86
N ARG A 92 -1.76 -22.32 31.56
CA ARG A 92 -2.01 -23.30 32.61
C ARG A 92 -2.31 -24.64 31.96
#